data_AF-A0A928AA59-F1
#
_entry.id   AF-A0A928AA59-F1
#
_cell.length_a   1.000
_cell.length_b   1.000
_cell.length_c   1.000
_cell.angle_alpha   90.00
_cell.angle_beta   90.00
_cell.angle_gamma   90.00
#
_symmetry.space_group_name_H-M   'P 1'
#
loop_
_entity.id
_entity.type
_entity.pdbx_description
1 polymer ?
#
loop_
_entity_poly.entity_id
_entity_poly.type
_entity_poly.pdbx_seq_one_letter_code
_entity_poly.pdbx_strand_id
1 'polypeptide(L)' 'MRIKIKVTLANGEATFLIHPAIYDIFKWHWEHKRDFKIGNRVMKHEEILAIEPMEIEVGYDD' A
#
# COMPACT_ATOMS: atom_id res chain seq x y z
N MET A 1 4.25 -14.93 -2.78
CA MET A 1 2.91 -14.27 -2.84
C MET A 1 3.08 -12.78 -2.61
N ARG A 2 2.61 -11.95 -3.56
CA ARG A 2 2.59 -10.49 -3.42
C ARG A 2 1.17 -9.98 -3.71
N ILE A 3 0.82 -8.85 -3.12
CA ILE A 3 -0.47 -8.20 -3.31
C ILE A 3 -0.21 -6.89 -4.03
N LYS A 4 -0.94 -6.67 -5.11
CA LYS A 4 -0.99 -5.40 -5.81
C LYS A 4 -2.05 -4.53 -5.12
N ILE A 5 -1.59 -3.41 -4.57
CA ILE A 5 -2.44 -2.42 -3.92
C ILE A 5 -2.48 -1.14 -4.73
N LYS A 6 -3.67 -0.55 -4.82
CA LYS A 6 -3.87 0.80 -5.34
C LYS A 6 -4.03 1.75 -4.17
N VAL A 7 -3.28 2.83 -4.19
CA VAL A 7 -3.31 3.90 -3.19
C VAL A 7 -3.71 5.17 -3.91
N THR A 8 -4.88 5.68 -3.58
CA THR A 8 -5.38 6.95 -4.10
C THR A 8 -4.84 8.06 -3.21
N LEU A 9 -4.11 8.99 -3.81
CA LEU A 9 -3.54 10.17 -3.16
C LEU A 9 -4.33 11.43 -3.58
N ALA A 10 -4.21 12.50 -2.81
CA ALA A 10 -4.80 13.79 -3.15
C ALA A 10 -4.28 14.37 -4.48
N ASN A 11 -3.08 13.98 -4.92
CA ASN A 11 -2.42 14.45 -6.13
C ASN A 11 -2.36 13.42 -7.28
N GLY A 12 -3.03 12.27 -7.14
CA GLY A 12 -3.03 11.22 -8.17
C GLY A 12 -3.16 9.82 -7.57
N GLU A 13 -2.84 8.81 -8.37
CA GLU A 13 -2.95 7.41 -7.95
C GLU A 13 -1.57 6.74 -8.02
N ALA A 14 -1.29 5.85 -7.07
CA ALA A 14 -0.06 5.06 -7.03
C ALA A 14 -0.40 3.57 -6.86
N THR A 15 0.30 2.71 -7.59
CA THR A 15 0.13 1.26 -7.47
C THR A 15 1.42 0.64 -6.94
N PHE A 16 1.31 -0.25 -5.95
CA PHE A 16 2.45 -0.92 -5.35
C PHE A 16 2.25 -2.43 -5.34
N LEU A 17 3.33 -3.17 -5.61
CA LEU A 17 3.38 -4.61 -5.41
C LEU A 17 4.13 -4.89 -4.11
N ILE A 18 3.42 -5.36 -3.08
CA ILE A 18 3.97 -5.54 -1.73
C ILE A 18 3.74 -6.94 -1.19
N HIS A 19 4.53 -7.34 -0.20
CA HIS A 19 4.27 -8.56 0.56
C HIS A 19 2.99 -8.39 1.42
N PRO A 20 2.16 -9.43 1.61
CA PRO A 20 0.95 -9.36 2.44
C PRO A 20 1.18 -8.76 3.83
N ALA A 21 2.25 -9.18 4.52
CA ALA A 21 2.60 -8.64 5.83
C ALA A 21 2.85 -7.11 5.84
N ILE A 22 3.33 -6.54 4.72
CA ILE A 22 3.51 -5.10 4.57
C ILE A 22 2.16 -4.40 4.41
N TYR A 23 1.19 -5.05 3.75
CA TYR A 23 -0.17 -4.51 3.63
C TYR A 23 -0.85 -4.39 4.99
N ASP A 24 -0.72 -5.40 5.86
CA ASP A 24 -1.27 -5.34 7.23
C ASP A 24 -0.68 -4.20 8.05
N ILE A 25 0.66 -4.03 7.98
CA ILE A 25 1.35 -2.93 8.66
C ILE A 25 0.87 -1.58 8.09
N PHE A 26 0.76 -1.46 6.77
CA PHE A 26 0.32 -0.23 6.12
C PHE A 26 -1.12 0.13 6.50
N LYS A 27 -2.03 -0.86 6.47
CA LYS A 27 -3.42 -0.70 6.91
C LYS A 27 -3.51 -0.25 8.36
N TRP A 28 -2.72 -0.84 9.25
CA TRP A 28 -2.67 -0.42 10.65
C TRP A 28 -2.20 1.04 10.79
N HIS A 29 -1.15 1.46 10.09
CA HIS A 29 -0.67 2.84 10.12
C HIS A 29 -1.75 3.80 9.64
N TRP A 30 -2.42 3.46 8.54
CA TRP A 30 -3.52 4.22 7.98
C TRP A 30 -4.68 4.39 8.96
N GLU A 31 -5.16 3.31 9.58
CA GLU A 31 -6.24 3.34 10.58
C GLU A 31 -5.88 4.18 11.82
N HIS A 32 -4.59 4.23 12.18
CA HIS A 32 -4.07 5.01 13.30
C HIS A 32 -3.56 6.41 12.90
N LYS A 33 -3.86 6.85 11.67
CA LYS A 33 -3.49 8.17 11.14
C LYS A 33 -1.98 8.46 11.21
N ARG A 34 -1.17 7.43 10.98
CA ARG A 34 0.29 7.52 10.99
C ARG A 34 0.86 7.54 9.58
N ASP A 35 1.94 8.29 9.43
CA ASP A 35 2.77 8.26 8.24
C ASP A 35 3.39 6.88 8.05
N PHE A 36 3.55 6.46 6.80
CA PHE A 36 4.14 5.17 6.47
C PHE A 36 5.14 5.28 5.33
N LYS A 37 6.16 4.43 5.33
CA LYS A 37 7.17 4.40 4.26
C LYS A 37 7.05 3.12 3.45
N ILE A 38 6.88 3.27 2.14
CA ILE A 38 6.84 2.18 1.17
C ILE A 38 7.96 2.35 0.14
N GLY A 39 8.90 1.42 0.10
CA GLY A 39 10.14 1.58 -0.67
C GLY A 39 10.89 2.85 -0.27
N ASN A 40 11.20 3.72 -1.24
CA ASN A 40 11.86 5.01 -1.01
C ASN A 40 10.90 6.19 -0.79
N ARG A 41 9.57 5.95 -0.77
CA ARG A 41 8.57 7.02 -0.61
C ARG A 41 7.99 7.01 0.79
N VAL A 42 7.99 8.16 1.45
CA VAL A 42 7.21 8.39 2.66
C VAL A 42 5.83 8.89 2.23
N MET A 43 4.78 8.20 2.65
CA MET A 43 3.39 8.53 2.38
C MET A 43 2.79 9.12 3.66
N LYS A 44 2.37 10.38 3.60
CA LYS A 44 1.69 11.02 4.72
C LYS A 44 0.24 10.53 4.79
N HIS A 45 -0.27 10.35 6.00
CA HIS A 45 -1.67 9.92 6.16
C HIS A 45 -2.64 10.93 5.52
N GLU A 46 -2.39 12.23 5.67
CA GLU A 46 -3.20 13.29 5.09
C GLU A 46 -3.23 13.31 3.55
N GLU A 47 -2.22 12.71 2.90
CA GLU A 47 -2.14 12.68 1.43
C GLU A 47 -2.88 11.49 0.84
N ILE A 48 -3.05 10.40 1.60
CA ILE A 48 -3.75 9.21 1.14
C ILE A 48 -5.26 9.44 1.36
N LEU A 49 -6.07 9.04 0.40
CA LEU A 49 -7.54 9.14 0.42
C LEU A 49 -8.20 7.76 0.53
N ALA A 50 -7.65 6.78 -0.18
CA ALA A 50 -8.16 5.41 -0.19
C ALA A 50 -7.05 4.41 -0.48
N ILE A 51 -7.24 3.18 0.01
CA ILE A 51 -6.35 2.04 -0.25
C ILE A 51 -7.21 0.84 -0.61
N GLU A 52 -6.99 0.26 -1.78
CA GLU A 52 -7.77 -0.86 -2.30
C GLU A 52 -6.85 -1.99 -2.76
N PRO A 53 -7.02 -3.23 -2.25
CA PRO A 53 -6.36 -4.39 -2.84
C PRO A 53 -6.99 -4.68 -4.20
N MET A 54 -6.17 -4.71 -5.26
CA MET A 54 -6.68 -5.00 -6.61
C MET A 54 -6.60 -6.49 -6.91
N GLU A 55 -5.39 -7.06 -6.85
CA GLU A 55 -5.13 -8.44 -7.26
C GLU A 55 -4.03 -9.05 -6.40
N ILE A 56 -4.20 -10.32 -6.04
CA ILE A 56 -3.16 -11.10 -5.39
C ILE A 56 -2.37 -11.80 -6.50
N GLU A 57 -1.19 -11.28 -6.84
CA GLU A 57 -0.25 -12.01 -7.66
C GLU A 57 0.41 -13.11 -6.82
N VAL A 58 -0.13 -14.31 -6.96
CA VAL A 58 0.51 -15.54 -6.50
C VAL A 58 1.66 -15.82 -7.46
N GLY A 59 2.79 -15.15 -7.25
CA GLY A 59 4.03 -15.50 -7.94
C GLY A 59 4.38 -16.95 -7.61
N TYR A 60 4.33 -17.82 -8.62
CA TYR A 60 5.09 -19.05 -8.62
C TYR A 60 6.54 -18.64 -8.91
N ASP A 61 7.43 -18.85 -7.94
CA ASP A 61 8.86 -18.94 -8.23
C ASP A 61 9.00 -20.15 -9.18
N ASP A 62 9.45 -19.90 -10.41
CA ASP A 62 9.97 -20.94 -11.30
C ASP A 62 11.41 -21.28 -10.89
#